data_AF-A0A4R3YNP1-F1
#
_entry.id   AF-A0A4R3YNP1-F1
#
_cell.length_a   1.000
_cell.length_b   1.000
_cell.length_c   1.000
_cell.angle_alpha   90.00
_cell.angle_beta   90.00
_cell.angle_gamma   90.00
#
_symmetry.space_group_name_H-M   'P 1'
#
loop_
_entity.id
_entity.type
_entity.pdbx_description
1 polymer ?
#
loop_
_entity_poly.entity_id
_entity_poly.type
_entity_poly.pdbx_seq_one_letter_code
_entity_poly.pdbx_strand_id
1 'polypeptide(L)'
;MKDTTPIYFHSATYAHEHGELDQYHASHKANIACREAIEQAIADNYRDNRLGPACVQQVLQQFDYGRIFYVLANTVRQKDYDGRISRDNKAWAQMVPVCEDKDGFGYDRSVYFVVDRCNPGLTDLFLSQARRECVPAQEQKPSVRDSLNKNAGQQAHSDRTKAKKEPER
;
A
#
# COMPACT_ATOMS: atom_id res chain seq x y z
N MET A 1 10.27 10.65 -9.97
CA MET A 1 9.04 10.98 -9.22
C MET A 1 8.40 9.67 -8.81
N LYS A 2 7.76 9.63 -7.64
CA LYS A 2 7.08 8.43 -7.12
C LYS A 2 5.80 8.16 -7.92
N ASP A 3 5.50 6.90 -8.23
CA ASP A 3 4.25 6.50 -8.89
C ASP A 3 3.10 6.64 -7.89
N THR A 4 2.16 7.54 -8.20
CA THR A 4 0.97 7.85 -7.41
C THR A 4 -0.32 7.39 -8.07
N THR A 5 -0.25 6.51 -9.08
CA THR A 5 -1.43 5.97 -9.76
C THR A 5 -2.35 5.32 -8.72
N PRO A 6 -3.66 5.58 -8.67
CA PRO A 6 -4.55 4.92 -7.72
C PRO A 6 -4.62 3.41 -7.94
N ILE A 7 -4.87 2.63 -6.88
CA ILE A 7 -5.15 1.19 -7.03
C ILE A 7 -6.61 1.03 -7.44
N TYR A 8 -6.83 0.30 -8.53
CA TYR A 8 -8.16 -0.05 -9.01
C TYR A 8 -8.61 -1.37 -8.38
N PHE A 9 -9.77 -1.37 -7.71
CA PHE A 9 -10.26 -2.49 -6.88
C PHE A 9 -11.42 -3.26 -7.54
N HIS A 10 -11.47 -3.32 -8.88
CA HIS A 10 -12.46 -4.09 -9.62
C HIS A 10 -11.80 -4.91 -10.74
N SER A 11 -12.52 -5.90 -11.26
CA SER A 11 -12.07 -6.75 -12.36
C SER A 11 -12.02 -5.99 -13.68
N ALA A 12 -11.26 -6.50 -14.65
CA ALA A 12 -11.22 -5.89 -15.98
C ALA A 12 -12.58 -5.93 -16.69
N THR A 13 -13.40 -6.95 -16.39
CA THR A 13 -14.78 -7.07 -16.91
C THR A 13 -15.64 -5.92 -16.40
N TYR A 14 -15.58 -5.63 -15.10
CA TYR A 14 -16.29 -4.49 -14.51
C TYR A 14 -15.84 -3.17 -15.14
N ALA A 15 -14.52 -2.98 -15.29
CA ALA A 15 -13.96 -1.80 -15.93
C ALA A 15 -14.44 -1.64 -17.39
N HIS A 16 -14.57 -2.73 -18.13
CA HIS A 16 -15.11 -2.70 -19.49
C HIS A 16 -16.57 -2.28 -19.52
N GLU A 17 -17.41 -2.86 -18.65
CA GLU A 17 -18.84 -2.55 -18.56
C GLU A 17 -19.12 -1.10 -18.14
N HIS A 18 -18.23 -0.50 -17.34
CA HIS A 18 -18.40 0.85 -16.79
C HIS A 18 -17.57 1.91 -17.53
N GLY A 19 -16.83 1.54 -18.59
CA GLY A 19 -15.99 2.49 -19.34
C GLY A 19 -14.75 2.98 -18.57
N GLU A 20 -14.28 2.22 -17.58
CA GLU A 20 -13.16 2.54 -16.69
C GLU A 20 -11.86 1.79 -17.06
N LEU A 21 -11.79 1.21 -18.27
CA LEU A 21 -10.66 0.39 -18.70
C LEU A 21 -9.30 1.09 -18.62
N ASP A 22 -9.24 2.39 -18.90
CA ASP A 22 -7.99 3.14 -18.82
C ASP A 22 -7.45 3.20 -17.38
N GLN A 23 -8.33 3.34 -16.40
CA GLN A 23 -7.98 3.35 -14.98
C GLN A 23 -7.49 1.96 -14.54
N TYR A 24 -8.18 0.90 -14.99
CA TYR A 24 -7.77 -0.48 -14.77
C TYR A 24 -6.38 -0.75 -15.35
N HIS A 25 -6.15 -0.41 -16.64
CA HIS A 25 -4.87 -0.65 -17.29
C HIS A 25 -3.73 0.14 -16.64
N ALA A 26 -3.95 1.40 -16.27
CA ALA A 26 -2.96 2.21 -15.57
C ALA A 26 -2.59 1.60 -14.21
N SER A 27 -3.59 1.22 -13.41
CA SER A 27 -3.35 0.57 -12.11
C SER A 27 -2.66 -0.79 -12.28
N HIS A 28 -3.09 -1.60 -13.25
CA HIS A 28 -2.52 -2.92 -13.49
C HIS A 28 -1.05 -2.82 -13.93
N LYS A 29 -0.73 -1.89 -14.83
CA LYS A 29 0.65 -1.58 -15.22
C LYS A 29 1.50 -1.14 -14.02
N ALA A 30 0.96 -0.28 -13.15
CA ALA A 30 1.65 0.15 -11.94
C ALA A 30 1.88 -1.01 -10.94
N ASN A 31 0.94 -1.97 -10.85
CA ASN A 31 1.10 -3.17 -10.03
C ASN A 31 2.23 -4.07 -10.56
N ILE A 32 2.29 -4.29 -11.88
CA ILE A 32 3.39 -5.03 -12.53
C ILE A 32 4.73 -4.34 -12.29
N ALA A 33 4.80 -3.03 -12.49
CA ALA A 33 6.03 -2.26 -12.24
C ALA A 33 6.46 -2.33 -10.76
N CYS A 34 5.50 -2.30 -9.83
CA CYS A 34 5.79 -2.45 -8.40
C CYS A 34 6.32 -3.86 -8.08
N ARG A 35 5.73 -4.91 -8.65
CA ARG A 35 6.27 -6.28 -8.54
C ARG A 35 7.72 -6.31 -9.02
N GLU A 36 7.99 -5.80 -10.21
CA GLU A 36 9.33 -5.81 -10.81
C GLU A 36 10.34 -5.04 -9.95
N ALA A 37 9.94 -3.91 -9.37
CA ALA A 37 10.78 -3.16 -8.44
C ALA A 37 11.08 -3.93 -7.15
N ILE A 38 10.13 -4.70 -6.61
CA ILE A 38 10.35 -5.57 -5.45
C ILE A 38 11.35 -6.68 -5.81
N GLU A 39 11.14 -7.36 -6.93
CA GLU A 39 12.04 -8.43 -7.41
C GLU A 39 13.47 -7.91 -7.62
N GLN A 40 13.61 -6.74 -8.24
CA GLN A 40 14.89 -6.10 -8.47
C GLN A 40 15.55 -5.68 -7.15
N ALA A 41 14.80 -5.05 -6.24
CA ALA A 41 15.35 -4.64 -4.94
C ALA A 41 15.84 -5.84 -4.13
N ILE A 42 15.10 -6.96 -4.14
CA ILE A 42 15.54 -8.21 -3.50
C ILE A 42 16.83 -8.73 -4.15
N ALA A 43 16.88 -8.77 -5.49
CA ALA A 43 18.05 -9.24 -6.22
C ALA A 43 19.31 -8.39 -5.93
N ASP A 44 19.14 -7.07 -5.82
CA ASP A 44 20.24 -6.13 -5.56
C ASP A 44 20.75 -6.22 -4.12
N ASN A 45 19.86 -6.43 -3.16
CA ASN A 45 20.13 -6.29 -1.72
C ASN A 45 20.25 -7.62 -0.97
N TYR A 46 20.13 -8.77 -1.64
CA TYR A 46 20.28 -10.07 -0.99
C TYR A 46 21.73 -10.59 -1.10
N ARG A 47 22.43 -10.68 0.04
CA ARG A 47 23.82 -11.18 0.15
C ARG A 47 23.98 -11.93 1.47
N ASP A 48 24.86 -12.93 1.52
CA ASP A 48 25.20 -13.68 2.74
C ASP A 48 23.98 -14.20 3.54
N ASN A 49 22.98 -14.70 2.82
CA ASN A 49 21.70 -15.16 3.36
C ASN A 49 20.90 -14.12 4.14
N ARG A 50 21.11 -12.82 3.85
CA ARG A 50 20.42 -11.70 4.50
C ARG A 50 19.91 -10.70 3.48
N LEU A 51 18.75 -10.14 3.76
CA LEU A 51 18.20 -9.01 3.01
C LEU A 51 18.71 -7.71 3.63
N GLY A 52 19.33 -6.86 2.82
CA GLY A 52 19.87 -5.58 3.27
C GLY A 52 18.77 -4.60 3.71
N PRO A 53 19.05 -3.70 4.68
CA PRO A 53 18.08 -2.73 5.18
C PRO A 53 17.61 -1.72 4.10
N ALA A 54 18.42 -1.48 3.07
CA ALA A 54 18.07 -0.59 1.97
C ALA A 54 17.03 -1.16 1.00
N CYS A 55 16.76 -2.48 1.06
CA CYS A 55 15.90 -3.17 0.11
C CYS A 55 14.49 -2.58 0.04
N VAL A 56 13.86 -2.35 1.19
CA VAL A 56 12.49 -1.80 1.26
C VAL A 56 12.50 -0.33 0.84
N GLN A 57 13.51 0.43 1.25
CA GLN A 57 13.65 1.85 0.93
C GLN A 57 13.77 2.09 -0.59
N GLN A 58 14.49 1.23 -1.32
CA GLN A 58 14.60 1.30 -2.78
C GLN A 58 13.23 1.23 -3.47
N VAL A 59 12.30 0.43 -2.96
CA VAL A 59 10.94 0.31 -3.50
C VAL A 59 10.06 1.48 -3.03
N LEU A 60 10.21 1.93 -1.77
CA LEU A 60 9.46 3.06 -1.21
C LEU A 60 9.77 4.40 -1.90
N GLN A 61 10.94 4.54 -2.54
CA GLN A 61 11.27 5.70 -3.38
C GLN A 61 10.44 5.75 -4.67
N GLN A 62 9.95 4.60 -5.13
CA GLN A 62 9.21 4.48 -6.39
C GLN A 62 7.70 4.31 -6.18
N PHE A 63 7.27 3.65 -5.09
CA PHE A 63 5.87 3.30 -4.86
C PHE A 63 5.42 3.57 -3.43
N ASP A 64 4.14 3.91 -3.27
CA ASP A 64 3.54 4.06 -1.95
C ASP A 64 3.37 2.71 -1.25
N TYR A 65 3.45 2.73 0.09
CA TYR A 65 3.30 1.52 0.90
C TYR A 65 1.98 0.78 0.62
N GLY A 66 0.92 1.51 0.28
CA GLY A 66 -0.36 0.92 -0.10
C GLY A 66 -0.26 0.01 -1.32
N ARG A 67 0.46 0.43 -2.37
CA ARG A 67 0.67 -0.40 -3.57
C ARG A 67 1.62 -1.56 -3.30
N ILE A 68 2.71 -1.32 -2.57
CA ILE A 68 3.65 -2.39 -2.18
C ILE A 68 2.90 -3.48 -1.40
N PHE A 69 2.08 -3.10 -0.43
CA PHE A 69 1.30 -4.04 0.36
C PHE A 69 0.21 -4.74 -0.44
N TYR A 70 -0.43 -4.06 -1.39
CA TYR A 70 -1.41 -4.69 -2.27
C TYR A 70 -0.77 -5.80 -3.13
N VAL A 71 0.39 -5.53 -3.73
CA VAL A 71 1.13 -6.52 -4.54
C VAL A 71 1.63 -7.69 -3.67
N LEU A 72 2.18 -7.41 -2.49
CA LEU A 72 2.64 -8.45 -1.57
C LEU A 72 1.50 -9.29 -1.02
N ALA A 73 0.36 -8.69 -0.67
CA ALA A 73 -0.81 -9.43 -0.20
C ALA A 73 -1.35 -10.35 -1.29
N ASN A 74 -1.47 -9.87 -2.53
CA ASN A 74 -1.84 -10.72 -3.66
C ASN A 74 -0.86 -11.89 -3.83
N THR A 75 0.44 -11.59 -3.81
CA THR A 75 1.49 -12.62 -3.94
C THR A 75 1.39 -13.69 -2.87
N VAL A 76 1.18 -13.30 -1.60
CA VAL A 76 1.04 -14.24 -0.49
C VAL A 76 -0.24 -15.07 -0.63
N ARG A 77 -1.37 -14.47 -1.01
CA ARG A 77 -2.63 -15.19 -1.25
C ARG A 77 -2.49 -16.23 -2.36
N GLN A 78 -1.81 -15.90 -3.46
CA GLN A 78 -1.54 -16.81 -4.59
C GLN A 78 -0.56 -17.94 -4.22
N LYS A 79 0.27 -17.73 -3.19
CA LYS A 79 1.28 -18.68 -2.70
C LYS A 79 0.98 -19.21 -1.30
N ASP A 80 -0.28 -19.22 -0.88
CA ASP A 80 -0.66 -19.59 0.49
C ASP A 80 -0.27 -21.04 0.84
N TYR A 81 -0.13 -21.90 -0.16
CA TYR A 81 0.37 -23.27 -0.01
C TYR A 81 1.86 -23.37 0.31
N ASP A 82 2.67 -22.33 0.03
CA ASP A 82 4.13 -22.39 0.15
C ASP A 82 4.56 -22.29 1.63
N GLY A 83 5.26 -23.32 2.12
CA GLY A 83 5.70 -23.42 3.51
C GLY A 83 6.79 -22.42 3.92
N ARG A 84 7.42 -21.72 2.97
CA ARG A 84 8.47 -20.72 3.24
C ARG A 84 7.90 -19.36 3.64
N ILE A 85 6.63 -19.11 3.34
CA ILE A 85 5.93 -17.90 3.79
C ILE A 85 5.40 -18.14 5.20
N SER A 86 5.72 -17.22 6.11
CA SER A 86 5.34 -17.30 7.51
C SER A 86 3.83 -17.24 7.71
N ARG A 87 3.33 -17.90 8.76
CA ARG A 87 1.90 -17.89 9.12
C ARG A 87 1.38 -16.48 9.38
N ASP A 88 2.20 -15.63 9.98
CA ASP A 88 1.84 -14.25 10.30
C ASP A 88 1.67 -13.38 9.05
N ASN A 89 2.49 -13.61 8.01
CA ASN A 89 2.34 -12.91 6.74
C ASN A 89 1.17 -13.44 5.93
N LYS A 90 0.87 -14.75 5.99
CA LYS A 90 -0.35 -15.32 5.41
C LYS A 90 -1.61 -14.73 6.05
N ALA A 91 -1.68 -14.73 7.38
CA ALA A 91 -2.80 -14.13 8.11
C ALA A 91 -2.95 -12.63 7.78
N TRP A 92 -1.84 -11.91 7.70
CA TRP A 92 -1.85 -10.51 7.30
C TRP A 92 -2.37 -10.29 5.88
N ALA A 93 -1.96 -11.11 4.91
CA ALA A 93 -2.39 -10.97 3.53
C ALA A 93 -3.90 -11.16 3.35
N GLN A 94 -4.54 -12.00 4.18
CA GLN A 94 -6.00 -12.17 4.19
C GLN A 94 -6.75 -10.94 4.70
N MET A 95 -6.10 -10.06 5.46
CA MET A 95 -6.71 -8.81 5.95
C MET A 95 -6.64 -7.65 4.95
N VAL A 96 -5.77 -7.75 3.94
CA VAL A 96 -5.61 -6.71 2.91
C VAL A 96 -6.64 -6.93 1.81
N PRO A 97 -7.46 -5.93 1.45
CA PRO A 97 -8.41 -6.06 0.35
C PRO A 97 -7.65 -6.19 -0.97
N VAL A 98 -7.70 -7.37 -1.56
CA VAL A 98 -7.18 -7.66 -2.90
C VAL A 98 -8.36 -8.17 -3.73
N CYS A 99 -8.59 -7.52 -4.87
CA CYS A 99 -9.65 -7.89 -5.81
C CYS A 99 -9.25 -9.18 -6.54
N GLU A 100 -10.18 -10.14 -6.61
CA GLU A 100 -10.02 -11.30 -7.48
C GLU A 100 -10.44 -10.88 -8.90
N ASP A 101 -9.50 -10.83 -9.84
CA ASP A 101 -9.76 -10.41 -11.21
C ASP A 101 -9.91 -11.64 -12.12
N LYS A 102 -10.97 -12.41 -11.88
CA LYS A 102 -11.32 -13.56 -12.72
C LYS A 102 -11.95 -13.07 -14.01
N ASP A 103 -11.40 -13.49 -15.14
CA ASP A 103 -11.99 -13.24 -16.45
C ASP A 103 -13.22 -14.13 -16.71
N GLY A 104 -13.88 -13.93 -17.86
CA GLY A 104 -15.06 -14.71 -18.25
C GLY A 104 -14.81 -16.21 -18.44
N PHE A 105 -13.55 -16.65 -18.45
CA PHE A 105 -13.13 -18.05 -18.53
C PHE A 105 -12.63 -18.59 -17.16
N GLY A 106 -12.67 -17.76 -16.12
CA GLY A 106 -12.23 -18.10 -14.77
C GLY A 106 -10.73 -17.94 -14.52
N TYR A 107 -9.96 -17.38 -15.46
CA TYR A 107 -8.54 -17.09 -15.25
C TYR A 107 -8.38 -15.84 -14.39
N ASP A 108 -7.64 -15.99 -13.29
CA ASP A 108 -7.30 -14.87 -12.42
C ASP A 108 -6.17 -14.03 -13.01
N ARG A 109 -6.47 -12.81 -13.45
CA ARG A 109 -5.48 -11.86 -13.97
C ARG A 109 -4.58 -11.29 -12.88
N SER A 110 -4.90 -11.50 -11.61
CA SER A 110 -4.03 -11.08 -10.51
C SER A 110 -2.70 -11.84 -10.46
N VAL A 111 -2.58 -12.96 -11.19
CA VAL A 111 -1.30 -13.69 -11.34
C VAL A 111 -0.19 -12.86 -11.99
N TYR A 112 -0.55 -11.87 -12.83
CA TYR A 112 0.43 -11.09 -13.60
C TYR A 112 1.32 -10.17 -12.74
N PHE A 113 0.93 -9.89 -11.50
CA PHE A 113 1.74 -9.10 -10.57
C PHE A 113 2.11 -9.87 -9.30
N VAL A 114 2.17 -11.21 -9.38
CA VAL A 114 2.76 -12.07 -8.34
C VAL A 114 4.29 -12.00 -8.42
N VAL A 115 4.94 -11.74 -7.28
CA VAL A 115 6.41 -11.76 -7.17
C VAL A 115 6.91 -13.21 -7.29
N ASP A 116 7.46 -13.55 -8.45
CA ASP A 116 7.79 -14.92 -8.86
C ASP A 116 9.26 -15.12 -9.23
N ARG A 117 10.01 -14.05 -9.55
CA ARG A 117 11.43 -14.17 -9.91
C ARG A 117 12.34 -14.49 -8.73
N CYS A 118 11.94 -14.13 -7.51
CA CYS A 118 12.68 -14.49 -6.30
C CYS A 118 11.98 -15.63 -5.55
N ASN A 119 12.74 -16.38 -4.75
CA ASN A 119 12.15 -17.46 -3.97
C ASN A 119 11.14 -16.89 -2.93
N PRO A 120 10.02 -17.58 -2.67
CA PRO A 120 9.00 -17.13 -1.72
C PRO A 120 9.49 -16.79 -0.31
N GLY A 121 10.59 -17.40 0.15
CA GLY A 121 11.21 -17.05 1.43
C GLY A 121 11.81 -15.63 1.43
N LEU A 122 12.39 -15.18 0.31
CA LEU A 122 12.87 -13.81 0.15
C LEU A 122 11.72 -12.81 0.13
N THR A 123 10.62 -13.16 -0.52
CA THR A 123 9.40 -12.34 -0.49
C THR A 123 8.85 -12.22 0.93
N ASP A 124 8.86 -13.31 1.71
CA ASP A 124 8.47 -13.30 3.13
C ASP A 124 9.37 -12.41 3.99
N LEU A 125 10.69 -12.48 3.79
CA LEU A 125 11.66 -11.61 4.46
C LEU A 125 11.43 -10.13 4.10
N PHE A 126 11.25 -9.83 2.82
CA PHE A 126 10.95 -8.48 2.34
C PHE A 126 9.66 -7.94 2.97
N LEU A 127 8.59 -8.72 2.95
CA LEU A 127 7.30 -8.32 3.54
C LEU A 127 7.41 -8.08 5.04
N SER A 128 8.12 -8.95 5.76
CA SER A 128 8.37 -8.79 7.19
C SER A 128 9.11 -7.49 7.50
N GLN A 129 10.11 -7.14 6.69
CA GLN A 129 10.83 -5.88 6.80
C GLN A 129 9.94 -4.67 6.44
N ALA A 130 9.20 -4.75 5.34
CA ALA A 130 8.31 -3.68 4.88
C ALA A 130 7.22 -3.36 5.92
N ARG A 131 6.65 -4.38 6.56
CA ARG A 131 5.69 -4.21 7.66
C ARG A 131 6.33 -3.49 8.86
N ARG A 132 7.55 -3.83 9.24
CA ARG A 132 8.25 -3.15 10.36
C ARG A 132 8.56 -1.68 10.05
N GLU A 133 8.96 -1.38 8.81
CA GLU A 133 9.33 -0.02 8.40
C GLU A 133 8.10 0.88 8.14
N CYS A 134 6.98 0.32 7.69
CA CYS A 134 5.80 1.11 7.29
C CYS A 134 4.69 1.18 8.34
N VAL A 135 4.59 0.24 9.30
CA VAL A 135 3.59 0.32 10.39
C VAL A 135 3.72 1.62 11.21
N PRO A 136 4.93 2.09 11.60
CA PRO A 136 5.09 3.39 12.26
C PRO A 136 4.68 4.60 11.40
N ALA A 137 4.69 4.46 10.07
CA ALA A 137 4.28 5.51 9.14
C ALA A 137 2.76 5.56 8.91
N GLN A 138 2.04 4.44 9.13
CA GLN A 138 0.58 4.39 9.10
C GLN A 138 -0.06 5.11 10.29
N GLU A 139 0.55 5.03 11.47
CA GLU A 139 0.08 5.69 12.70
C GLU A 139 0.33 7.21 12.68
N GLN A 140 1.23 7.71 11.84
CA GLN A 140 1.56 9.13 11.68
C GLN A 140 0.72 9.88 10.64
N LYS A 141 -0.33 9.27 10.07
CA LYS A 141 -1.35 10.07 9.37
C LYS A 141 -1.92 11.07 10.38
N PRO A 142 -1.90 12.39 10.12
CA PRO A 142 -2.38 13.38 11.08
C PRO A 142 -3.79 12.98 11.48
N SER A 143 -3.92 12.60 12.75
CA SER A 143 -5.19 12.15 13.30
C SER A 143 -6.17 13.30 13.10
N VAL A 144 -7.42 13.01 12.75
CA VAL A 144 -8.50 14.02 12.69
C VAL A 144 -8.55 14.87 13.97
N ARG A 145 -8.02 14.32 15.09
CA ARG A 145 -7.77 14.99 16.37
C ARG A 145 -6.87 16.23 16.27
N ASP A 146 -5.79 16.20 15.48
CA ASP A 146 -4.89 17.34 15.32
C ASP A 146 -5.55 18.49 14.53
N SER A 147 -6.40 18.15 13.57
CA SER A 147 -7.21 19.12 12.82
C SER A 147 -8.32 19.74 13.67
N LEU A 148 -8.94 18.96 14.55
CA LEU A 148 -9.94 19.45 15.53
C LEU A 148 -9.31 20.40 16.55
N ASN A 149 -8.08 20.13 17.01
CA ASN A 149 -7.40 20.94 18.01
C ASN A 149 -6.96 22.32 17.44
N LYS A 150 -6.63 22.40 16.14
CA LYS A 150 -6.34 23.68 15.47
C LYS A 150 -7.58 24.57 15.31
N ASN A 151 -8.75 23.99 15.05
CA ASN A 151 -10.00 24.74 14.90
C ASN A 151 -10.55 25.25 16.26
N ALA A 152 -10.39 24.49 17.34
CA ALA A 152 -10.79 24.90 18.68
C ALA A 152 -9.99 26.12 19.20
N GLY A 153 -8.70 26.21 18.85
CA GLY A 153 -7.86 27.37 19.20
C GLY A 153 -8.24 28.67 18.48
N GLN A 154 -8.82 28.58 17.28
CA GLN A 154 -9.24 29.75 16.51
C GLN A 154 -10.61 30.30 16.95
N GLN A 155 -11.54 29.46 17.42
CA GLN A 155 -12.82 29.92 17.96
C GLN A 155 -12.66 30.68 19.29
N ALA A 156 -11.76 30.24 20.16
CA ALA A 156 -11.53 30.85 21.48
C ALA A 156 -10.96 32.29 21.41
N HIS A 157 -10.29 32.67 20.31
CA HIS A 157 -9.74 34.02 20.17
C HIS A 157 -10.77 35.03 19.62
N SER A 158 -11.84 34.57 18.98
CA SER A 158 -12.88 35.42 18.38
C SER A 158 -13.97 35.87 19.36
N ASP A 159 -14.27 35.06 20.39
CA ASP A 159 -15.27 35.41 21.41
C ASP A 159 -14.75 36.38 22.47
N ARG A 160 -13.43 36.44 22.69
CA ARG A 160 -12.84 37.32 23.72
C ARG A 160 -12.76 38.79 23.31
N THR A 161 -12.95 39.12 22.03
CA THR A 161 -12.86 40.49 21.51
C THR A 161 -14.19 41.24 21.52
N LYS A 162 -15.33 40.57 21.74
CA LYS A 162 -16.66 41.22 21.68
C LYS A 162 -17.21 41.68 23.04
N ALA A 163 -16.62 41.27 24.15
CA ALA A 163 -17.11 41.59 25.50
C ALA A 163 -16.17 42.54 26.25
N LYS A 164 -15.98 43.77 25.75
CA LYS A 164 -15.55 44.93 26.55
C LYS A 164 -15.63 46.23 25.75
N LYS A 165 -16.82 46.82 25.69
CA LYS A 165 -16.99 48.26 25.55
C LYS A 165 -18.37 48.70 26.04
N GLU A 166 -18.50 48.75 27.35
CA GLU A 166 -19.16 49.88 28.04
C GLU A 166 -18.01 50.73 28.63
N PRO A 167 -18.19 52.03 28.95
CA PRO A 167 -19.39 52.57 29.63
C PRO A 167 -19.80 54.03 29.30
N GLU A 168 -20.94 54.42 29.91
CA GLU A 168 -21.30 55.73 30.52
C GLU A 168 -21.14 57.04 29.71
N ARG A 169 -22.25 57.76 29.50
CA ARG A 169 -22.81 58.73 30.46
C ARG A 169 -24.19 59.23 30.04
#